data_AF-A0A9D5NAD2-F1
#
_entry.id   AF-A0A9D5NAD2-F1
#
_cell.length_a   1.000
_cell.length_b   1.000
_cell.length_c   1.000
_cell.angle_alpha   90.00
_cell.angle_beta   90.00
_cell.angle_gamma   90.00
#
_symmetry.space_group_name_H-M   'P 1'
#
loop_
_entity.id
_entity.type
_entity.pdbx_description
1 polymer ?
#
loop_
_entity_poly.entity_id
_entity_poly.type
_entity_poly.pdbx_seq_one_letter_code
_entity_poly.pdbx_strand_id
1 'polypeptide(L)'
;MTNILKILFICAFLTKQPFLHTDSVFIPVEISGGGTIRIEPLNPRDTGEYEREIKVKDGENSNARFTFEKEGTFTYSMYEKEASDPKAQKDPSVYILKIVCAEEGRVEEVLLYEKGNNDKSGKALWVNRPEMLSPDTGDTSMAAAYAMTSFISLVIAAVLFRCTKGGDDEV
;
A
#
# COMPACT_ATOMS: atom_id res chain seq x y z
N MET A 1 -21.48 -63.59 -10.20
CA MET A 1 -20.06 -63.27 -10.40
C MET A 1 -20.00 -61.86 -10.97
N THR A 2 -19.71 -60.91 -10.08
CA THR A 2 -20.21 -59.54 -10.13
C THR A 2 -19.15 -58.58 -10.66
N ASN A 3 -19.56 -57.76 -11.63
CA ASN A 3 -18.82 -56.68 -12.29
C ASN A 3 -18.35 -55.59 -11.30
N ILE A 4 -17.27 -55.84 -10.56
CA ILE A 4 -16.65 -54.82 -9.68
C ILE A 4 -15.26 -54.41 -10.17
N LEU A 5 -14.62 -55.21 -11.03
CA LEU A 5 -13.22 -55.00 -11.42
C LEU A 5 -13.00 -53.96 -12.53
N LYS A 6 -14.05 -53.49 -13.23
CA LYS A 6 -13.91 -52.48 -14.30
C LYS A 6 -14.05 -51.02 -13.84
N ILE A 7 -14.58 -50.78 -12.64
CA ILE A 7 -14.78 -49.40 -12.12
C ILE A 7 -13.50 -48.86 -11.45
N LEU A 8 -12.59 -49.72 -10.98
CA LEU A 8 -11.35 -49.26 -10.36
C LEU A 8 -10.32 -48.67 -11.33
N PHE A 9 -10.44 -48.92 -12.65
CA PHE A 9 -9.45 -48.43 -13.62
C PHE A 9 -9.78 -47.07 -14.25
N ILE A 10 -10.96 -46.49 -13.97
CA ILE A 10 -11.35 -45.17 -14.50
C ILE A 10 -11.06 -44.04 -13.49
N CYS A 11 -10.97 -44.34 -12.19
CA CYS A 11 -10.73 -43.30 -11.17
C CYS A 11 -9.24 -42.95 -10.95
N ALA A 12 -8.30 -43.66 -11.55
CA ALA A 12 -6.86 -43.36 -11.40
C ALA A 12 -6.34 -42.27 -12.35
N PHE A 13 -7.19 -41.74 -13.26
CA PHE A 13 -6.78 -40.77 -14.29
C PHE A 13 -7.24 -39.32 -14.05
N LEU A 14 -7.90 -39.01 -12.93
CA LEU A 14 -8.51 -37.69 -12.70
C LEU A 14 -8.35 -37.12 -11.28
N THR A 15 -7.24 -37.45 -10.60
CA THR A 15 -6.80 -36.64 -9.46
C THR A 15 -5.29 -36.40 -9.53
N LYS A 16 -4.80 -35.90 -10.67
CA LYS A 16 -3.88 -34.77 -10.53
C LYS A 16 -4.72 -33.66 -9.94
N GLN A 17 -4.85 -33.60 -8.62
CA GLN A 17 -5.15 -32.33 -7.99
C GLN A 17 -4.08 -31.38 -8.55
N PRO A 18 -4.43 -30.34 -9.32
CA PRO A 18 -3.43 -29.32 -9.60
C PRO A 18 -2.98 -28.86 -8.23
N PHE A 19 -1.71 -29.07 -7.93
CA PHE A 19 -1.08 -28.51 -6.75
C PHE A 19 -1.10 -27.00 -7.01
N LEU A 20 -2.24 -26.36 -6.69
CA LEU A 20 -2.38 -24.92 -6.79
C LEU A 20 -1.55 -24.34 -5.65
N HIS A 21 -0.26 -24.12 -5.89
CA HIS A 21 0.53 -23.18 -5.08
C HIS A 21 0.05 -21.78 -5.42
N THR A 22 -1.12 -21.40 -4.89
CA THR A 22 -1.57 -20.02 -4.94
C THR A 22 -0.96 -19.27 -3.76
N ASP A 23 0.30 -18.85 -3.94
CA ASP A 23 0.92 -17.92 -2.99
C ASP A 23 0.08 -16.63 -2.95
N SER A 24 -0.54 -16.37 -1.80
CA SER A 24 -1.26 -15.12 -1.56
C SER A 24 -0.29 -14.07 -1.03
N VAL A 25 -0.24 -12.90 -1.69
CA VAL A 25 0.50 -11.74 -1.19
C VAL A 25 -0.44 -10.88 -0.37
N PHE A 26 0.02 -10.45 0.81
CA PHE A 26 -0.68 -9.51 1.67
C PHE A 26 0.13 -8.24 1.82
N ILE A 27 -0.46 -7.10 1.44
CA ILE A 27 0.15 -5.79 1.59
C ILE A 27 -0.54 -5.05 2.74
N PRO A 28 0.18 -4.70 3.82
CA PRO A 28 -0.38 -3.90 4.90
C PRO A 28 -0.83 -2.53 4.38
N VAL A 29 -2.06 -2.16 4.69
CA VAL A 29 -2.65 -0.88 4.31
C VAL A 29 -3.31 -0.19 5.51
N GLU A 30 -3.13 1.13 5.59
CA GLU A 30 -3.59 1.95 6.72
C GLU A 30 -4.04 3.33 6.20
N ILE A 31 -5.19 3.81 6.68
CA ILE A 31 -5.67 5.18 6.45
C ILE A 31 -5.90 5.83 7.81
N SER A 32 -5.08 6.80 8.19
CA SER A 32 -5.38 7.65 9.34
C SER A 32 -6.58 8.54 9.02
N GLY A 33 -7.62 8.47 9.84
CA GLY A 33 -8.93 9.07 9.58
C GLY A 33 -9.92 8.14 8.85
N GLY A 34 -9.49 6.94 8.46
CA GLY A 34 -10.30 5.93 7.78
C GLY A 34 -10.75 6.31 6.37
N GLY A 35 -11.11 5.33 5.55
CA GLY A 35 -11.54 5.56 4.18
C GLY A 35 -11.69 4.28 3.36
N THR A 36 -11.81 4.46 2.05
CA THR A 36 -11.82 3.37 1.08
C THR A 36 -10.59 3.47 0.19
N ILE A 37 -9.78 2.41 0.14
CA ILE A 37 -8.67 2.25 -0.80
C ILE A 37 -9.23 1.65 -2.08
N ARG A 38 -8.79 2.17 -3.23
CA ARG A 38 -9.05 1.61 -4.55
C ARG A 38 -7.75 1.06 -5.13
N ILE A 39 -7.84 -0.13 -5.72
CA ILE A 39 -6.74 -0.83 -6.37
C ILE A 39 -7.09 -1.04 -7.84
N GLU A 40 -6.19 -0.63 -8.73
CA GLU A 40 -6.37 -0.73 -10.17
C GLU A 40 -5.10 -1.28 -10.83
N PRO A 41 -5.22 -2.16 -11.83
CA PRO A 41 -4.07 -2.68 -12.54
C PRO A 41 -3.56 -1.59 -13.49
N LEU A 42 -2.25 -1.34 -13.50
CA LEU A 42 -1.63 -0.39 -14.40
C LEU A 42 -1.58 -0.92 -15.84
N ASN A 43 -1.53 -2.24 -15.99
CA ASN A 43 -1.65 -2.92 -17.27
C ASN A 43 -2.95 -3.76 -17.29
N PRO A 44 -3.89 -3.50 -18.22
CA PRO A 44 -5.16 -4.24 -18.31
C PRO A 44 -5.02 -5.75 -18.54
N ARG A 45 -3.82 -6.20 -18.96
CA ARG A 45 -3.51 -7.62 -19.15
C ARG A 45 -3.05 -8.31 -17.85
N ASP A 46 -2.90 -7.58 -16.75
CA ASP A 46 -2.51 -8.14 -15.47
C ASP A 46 -3.69 -8.92 -14.88
N THR A 47 -3.66 -10.25 -15.00
CA THR A 47 -4.77 -11.16 -14.68
C THR A 47 -4.77 -11.71 -13.25
N GLY A 48 -4.01 -11.12 -12.32
CA GLY A 48 -4.04 -11.53 -10.91
C GLY A 48 -5.40 -11.28 -10.27
N GLU A 49 -5.80 -12.13 -9.32
CA GLU A 49 -7.00 -11.90 -8.50
C GLU A 49 -6.66 -10.99 -7.32
N TYR A 50 -7.47 -9.96 -7.07
CA TYR A 50 -7.27 -9.01 -5.98
C TYR A 50 -8.57 -8.33 -5.55
N GLU A 51 -8.56 -7.81 -4.33
CA GLU A 51 -9.64 -6.96 -3.81
C GLU A 51 -9.54 -5.57 -4.43
N ARG A 52 -10.54 -5.19 -5.24
CA ARG A 52 -10.55 -3.89 -5.92
C ARG A 52 -10.74 -2.70 -4.97
N GLU A 53 -11.49 -2.90 -3.88
CA GLU A 53 -11.75 -1.86 -2.89
C GLU A 53 -11.64 -2.44 -1.49
N ILE A 54 -10.97 -1.71 -0.59
CA ILE A 54 -10.74 -2.11 0.79
C ILE A 54 -11.22 -0.98 1.68
N LYS A 55 -12.17 -1.28 2.57
CA LYS A 55 -12.64 -0.32 3.58
C LYS A 55 -11.75 -0.43 4.81
N VAL A 56 -11.14 0.68 5.19
CA VAL A 56 -10.22 0.79 6.33
C VAL A 56 -10.85 1.73 7.34
N LYS A 57 -11.09 1.26 8.57
CA LYS A 57 -11.51 2.14 9.65
C LYS A 57 -10.30 2.79 10.30
N ASP A 58 -10.51 3.98 10.87
CA ASP A 58 -9.45 4.67 11.59
C ASP A 58 -8.92 3.81 12.76
N GLY A 59 -7.60 3.69 12.85
CA GLY A 59 -6.92 2.85 13.84
C GLY A 59 -7.02 1.33 13.62
N GLU A 60 -7.61 0.85 12.51
CA GLU A 60 -7.64 -0.57 12.16
C GLU A 60 -6.56 -0.94 11.13
N ASN A 61 -5.86 -2.06 11.38
CA ASN A 61 -4.96 -2.65 10.39
C ASN A 61 -5.75 -3.43 9.34
N SER A 62 -5.50 -3.16 8.06
CA SER A 62 -6.08 -3.88 6.93
C SER A 62 -4.98 -4.45 6.03
N ASN A 63 -5.33 -5.45 5.21
CA ASN A 63 -4.40 -6.04 4.24
C ASN A 63 -5.04 -6.11 2.85
N ALA A 64 -4.34 -5.65 1.83
CA ALA A 64 -4.70 -5.92 0.44
C ALA A 64 -4.19 -7.31 0.03
N ARG A 65 -5.09 -8.18 -0.40
CA ARG A 65 -4.79 -9.55 -0.81
C ARG A 65 -4.69 -9.67 -2.33
N PHE A 66 -3.65 -10.35 -2.79
CA PHE A 66 -3.42 -10.67 -4.20
C PHE A 66 -3.14 -12.16 -4.35
N THR A 67 -3.65 -12.78 -5.41
CA THR A 67 -3.42 -14.21 -5.75
C THR A 67 -3.08 -14.34 -7.23
N PHE A 68 -2.11 -15.20 -7.54
CA PHE A 68 -1.60 -15.41 -8.90
C PHE A 68 -1.57 -16.89 -9.23
N GLU A 69 -1.93 -17.22 -10.47
CA GLU A 69 -1.92 -18.60 -10.98
C GLU A 69 -0.90 -18.79 -12.13
N LYS A 70 -0.28 -17.71 -12.59
CA LYS A 70 0.60 -17.70 -13.75
C LYS A 70 1.82 -16.83 -13.49
N GLU A 71 2.90 -17.17 -14.18
CA GLU A 71 4.10 -16.35 -14.24
C GLU A 71 3.79 -14.99 -14.88
N GLY A 72 4.55 -13.97 -14.47
CA GLY A 72 4.41 -12.63 -15.00
C GLY A 72 4.85 -11.56 -14.03
N THR A 73 4.84 -10.32 -14.52
CA THR A 73 4.99 -9.12 -13.68
C THR A 73 3.65 -8.41 -13.66
N PHE A 74 3.08 -8.26 -12.47
CA PHE A 74 1.80 -7.62 -12.24
C PHE A 74 2.02 -6.30 -11.52
N THR A 75 1.36 -5.25 -11.99
CA THR A 75 1.56 -3.88 -11.49
C THR A 75 0.23 -3.22 -11.17
N TYR A 76 0.14 -2.66 -9.97
CA TYR A 76 -1.08 -2.06 -9.45
C TYR A 76 -0.81 -0.65 -8.93
N SER A 77 -1.78 0.25 -9.14
CA SER A 77 -1.89 1.51 -8.41
C SER A 77 -2.89 1.35 -7.27
N MET A 78 -2.49 1.81 -6.09
CA MET A 78 -3.32 1.84 -4.89
C MET A 78 -3.45 3.29 -4.44
N TYR A 79 -4.66 3.76 -4.16
CA TYR A 79 -4.91 5.14 -3.73
C TYR A 79 -6.19 5.25 -2.89
N GLU A 80 -6.27 6.29 -2.08
CA GLU A 80 -7.50 6.59 -1.36
C GLU A 80 -8.57 7.14 -2.30
N LYS A 81 -9.69 6.43 -2.38
CA LYS A 81 -10.86 6.79 -3.18
C LYS A 81 -11.63 7.90 -2.48
N GLU A 82 -11.97 7.68 -1.21
CA GLU A 82 -12.79 8.54 -0.36
C GLU A 82 -12.38 8.38 1.10
N ALA A 83 -12.44 9.49 1.85
CA ALA A 83 -12.27 9.49 3.30
C ALA A 83 -13.56 9.03 4.00
N SER A 84 -13.43 8.45 5.19
CA SER A 84 -14.61 8.08 6.01
C SER A 84 -15.39 9.31 6.50
N ASP A 85 -14.69 10.40 6.85
CA ASP A 85 -15.29 11.70 7.12
C ASP A 85 -15.45 12.48 5.80
N PRO A 86 -16.69 12.79 5.36
CA PRO A 86 -16.90 13.53 4.11
C PRO A 86 -16.39 14.98 4.14
N LYS A 87 -16.06 15.52 5.33
CA LYS A 87 -15.42 16.83 5.47
C LYS A 87 -13.91 16.76 5.40
N ALA A 88 -13.32 15.60 5.66
CA ALA A 88 -11.88 15.45 5.59
C ALA A 88 -11.38 15.55 4.14
N GLN A 89 -10.23 16.18 3.98
CA GLN A 89 -9.48 16.12 2.74
C GLN A 89 -8.72 14.79 2.69
N LYS A 90 -9.02 13.99 1.66
CA LYS A 90 -8.32 12.74 1.40
C LYS A 90 -6.83 12.94 1.11
N ASP A 91 -6.03 11.94 1.42
CA ASP A 91 -4.61 11.93 1.08
C ASP A 91 -4.43 11.70 -0.45
N PRO A 92 -3.70 12.58 -1.17
CA PRO A 92 -3.48 12.43 -2.61
C PRO A 92 -2.45 11.34 -2.98
N SER A 93 -1.79 10.71 -2.01
CA SER A 93 -0.71 9.75 -2.23
C SER A 93 -1.18 8.54 -3.04
N VAL A 94 -0.33 8.09 -3.95
CA VAL A 94 -0.57 6.90 -4.78
C VAL A 94 0.58 5.94 -4.56
N TYR A 95 0.29 4.70 -4.19
CA TYR A 95 1.29 3.65 -4.07
C TYR A 95 1.30 2.78 -5.32
N ILE A 96 2.49 2.37 -5.73
CA ILE A 96 2.71 1.43 -6.83
C ILE A 96 3.19 0.11 -6.24
N LEU A 97 2.46 -0.96 -6.56
CA LEU A 97 2.78 -2.33 -6.19
C LEU A 97 3.19 -3.10 -7.44
N LYS A 98 4.39 -3.67 -7.42
CA LYS A 98 4.88 -4.62 -8.43
C LYS A 98 5.07 -5.98 -7.79
N ILE A 99 4.49 -7.00 -8.39
CA ILE A 99 4.62 -8.40 -7.96
C ILE A 99 5.17 -9.19 -9.16
N VAL A 100 6.27 -9.89 -8.94
CA VAL A 100 6.88 -10.79 -9.93
C VAL A 100 6.60 -12.22 -9.51
N CYS A 101 5.93 -12.96 -10.39
CA CYS A 101 5.64 -14.38 -10.20
C CYS A 101 6.40 -15.21 -11.24
N ALA A 102 6.91 -16.35 -10.81
CA ALA A 102 7.43 -17.39 -11.69
C ALA A 102 6.35 -18.42 -12.01
N GLU A 103 6.77 -19.55 -12.61
CA GLU A 103 5.90 -20.67 -12.94
C GLU A 103 4.98 -21.06 -11.77
N GLU A 104 3.76 -21.46 -12.13
CA GLU A 104 2.69 -21.82 -11.19
C GLU A 104 2.22 -20.69 -10.27
N GLY A 105 2.59 -19.43 -10.55
CA GLY A 105 2.14 -18.27 -9.77
C GLY A 105 2.95 -18.01 -8.50
N ARG A 106 4.03 -18.75 -8.28
CA ARG A 106 4.94 -18.58 -7.13
C ARG A 106 5.51 -17.16 -7.11
N VAL A 107 5.41 -16.50 -5.97
CA VAL A 107 5.88 -15.11 -5.82
C VAL A 107 7.39 -15.09 -5.61
N GLU A 108 8.11 -14.35 -6.45
CA GLU A 108 9.57 -14.19 -6.36
C GLU A 108 9.97 -12.80 -5.85
N GLU A 109 9.20 -11.77 -6.18
CA GLU A 109 9.49 -10.40 -5.78
C GLU A 109 8.19 -9.62 -5.48
N VAL A 110 8.21 -8.84 -4.39
CA VAL A 110 7.18 -7.85 -4.08
C VAL A 110 7.88 -6.51 -3.85
N LEU A 111 7.49 -5.50 -4.62
CA LEU A 111 7.98 -4.14 -4.49
C LEU A 111 6.79 -3.20 -4.30
N LEU A 112 6.84 -2.43 -3.23
CA LEU A 112 5.87 -1.37 -2.93
C LEU A 112 6.64 -0.07 -2.75
N TYR A 113 6.17 1.00 -3.37
CA TYR A 113 6.74 2.34 -3.22
C TYR A 113 5.66 3.40 -3.48
N GLU A 114 5.84 4.59 -2.90
CA GLU A 114 4.95 5.72 -3.16
C GLU A 114 5.32 6.40 -4.49
N LYS A 115 4.36 6.72 -5.35
CA LYS A 115 4.63 7.30 -6.66
C LYS A 115 5.32 8.66 -6.53
N GLY A 116 6.53 8.75 -7.08
CA GLY A 116 7.39 9.94 -6.95
C GLY A 116 8.45 9.80 -5.86
N ASN A 117 8.37 8.73 -5.06
CA ASN A 117 9.40 8.28 -4.14
C ASN A 117 9.88 6.88 -4.58
N ASN A 118 11.18 6.71 -4.77
CA ASN A 118 11.73 5.42 -5.23
C ASN A 118 12.13 4.50 -4.08
N ASP A 119 11.91 4.91 -2.83
CA ASP A 119 12.22 4.10 -1.65
C ASP A 119 11.16 3.01 -1.47
N LYS A 120 11.64 1.78 -1.24
CA LYS A 120 10.77 0.64 -0.96
C LYS A 120 10.09 0.84 0.39
N SER A 121 8.79 0.60 0.44
CA SER A 121 8.00 0.58 1.67
C SER A 121 7.50 -0.83 1.97
N GLY A 122 7.37 -1.16 3.26
CA GLY A 122 6.72 -2.40 3.71
C GLY A 122 5.21 -2.26 3.90
N LYS A 123 4.67 -1.03 3.83
CA LYS A 123 3.23 -0.73 3.99
C LYS A 123 2.78 0.46 3.15
N ALA A 124 1.51 0.52 2.80
CA ALA A 124 0.89 1.71 2.21
C ALA A 124 0.12 2.49 3.27
N LEU A 125 0.49 3.75 3.49
CA LEU A 125 -0.10 4.63 4.50
C LEU A 125 -0.64 5.90 3.85
N TRP A 126 -1.90 6.22 4.16
CA TRP A 126 -2.56 7.48 3.82
C TRP A 126 -2.94 8.22 5.11
N VAL A 127 -2.86 9.55 5.09
CA VAL A 127 -3.20 10.41 6.23
C VAL A 127 -4.18 11.48 5.80
N ASN A 128 -5.44 11.31 6.20
CA ASN A 128 -6.49 12.29 5.95
C ASN A 128 -6.24 13.56 6.75
N ARG A 129 -6.50 14.70 6.11
CA ARG A 129 -6.42 16.00 6.76
C ARG A 129 -7.84 16.46 7.12
N PRO A 130 -8.05 17.04 8.32
CA PRO A 130 -9.33 17.67 8.62
C PRO A 130 -9.62 18.77 7.60
N GLU A 131 -10.90 19.06 7.37
CA GLU A 131 -11.31 20.22 6.58
C GLU A 131 -10.60 21.46 7.14
N MET A 132 -9.71 22.08 6.37
CA MET A 132 -9.30 23.44 6.70
C MET A 132 -10.53 24.29 6.43
N LEU A 133 -11.23 24.71 7.49
CA LEU A 133 -12.08 25.88 7.43
C LEU A 133 -11.23 26.96 6.75
N SER A 134 -11.66 27.43 5.57
CA SER A 134 -10.96 28.54 4.94
C SER A 134 -10.88 29.64 5.99
N PRO A 135 -9.70 30.20 6.30
CA PRO A 135 -9.65 31.40 7.10
C PRO A 135 -10.55 32.40 6.39
N ASP A 136 -11.68 32.74 7.01
CA ASP A 136 -12.48 33.87 6.60
C ASP A 136 -11.47 35.02 6.43
N THR A 137 -11.40 35.61 5.24
CA THR A 137 -10.23 36.39 4.78
C THR A 137 -10.14 37.76 5.46
N GLY A 138 -10.59 37.85 6.71
CA GLY A 138 -10.53 39.01 7.58
C GLY A 138 -9.21 39.17 8.34
N ASP A 139 -8.43 38.11 8.56
CA ASP A 139 -7.18 38.21 9.33
C ASP A 139 -6.00 37.46 8.67
N THR A 140 -5.13 38.22 8.02
CA THR A 140 -3.88 37.77 7.36
C THR A 140 -2.78 37.31 8.35
N SER A 141 -3.09 37.11 9.63
CA SER A 141 -2.12 36.80 10.69
C SER A 141 -1.86 35.31 10.91
N MET A 142 -2.81 34.41 10.57
CA MET A 142 -2.66 32.97 10.84
C MET A 142 -1.83 32.21 9.79
N ALA A 143 -1.90 32.58 8.51
CA ALA A 143 -1.07 31.97 7.47
C ALA A 143 0.44 32.24 7.71
N ALA A 144 0.77 33.43 8.23
CA ALA A 144 2.13 33.76 8.65
C ALA A 144 2.57 32.96 9.89
N ALA A 145 1.65 32.65 10.82
CA ALA A 145 1.97 31.90 12.03
C ALA A 145 2.37 30.44 11.75
N TYR A 146 1.72 29.76 10.81
CA TYR A 146 2.09 28.39 10.41
C TYR A 146 3.38 28.32 9.59
N ALA A 147 3.67 29.34 8.78
CA ALA A 147 4.97 29.45 8.11
C ALA A 147 6.09 29.67 9.14
N MET A 148 5.89 30.56 10.12
CA MET A 148 6.89 30.91 11.14
C MET A 148 7.27 29.73 12.08
N THR A 149 6.33 28.86 12.45
CA THR A 149 6.63 27.69 13.31
C THR A 149 7.49 26.63 12.62
N SER A 150 7.33 26.46 11.29
CA SER A 150 8.18 25.55 10.50
C SER A 150 9.63 26.05 10.39
N PHE A 151 9.84 27.37 10.27
CA PHE A 151 11.18 27.96 10.22
C PHE A 151 11.89 27.94 11.58
N ILE A 152 11.17 28.16 12.68
CA ILE A 152 11.76 28.07 14.04
C ILE A 152 12.24 26.63 14.32
N SER A 153 11.48 25.61 13.92
CA SER A 153 11.88 24.21 14.09
C SER A 153 13.13 23.85 13.27
N LEU A 154 13.25 24.37 12.05
CA LEU A 154 14.43 24.18 11.20
C LEU A 154 15.67 24.90 11.77
N VAL A 155 15.51 26.11 12.32
CA VAL A 155 16.60 26.86 12.96
C VAL A 155 17.06 26.18 14.26
N ILE A 156 16.15 25.67 15.08
CA ILE A 156 16.50 24.92 16.30
C ILE A 156 17.25 23.64 15.94
N ALA A 157 16.80 22.89 14.93
CA ALA A 157 17.51 21.69 14.48
C ALA A 157 18.92 22.01 13.93
N ALA A 158 19.08 23.10 13.19
CA ALA A 158 20.38 23.52 12.65
C ALA A 158 21.35 24.03 13.74
N VAL A 159 20.84 24.73 14.76
CA VAL A 159 21.64 25.17 15.92
C VAL A 159 22.05 23.97 16.78
N LEU A 160 21.14 23.03 17.06
CA LEU A 160 21.45 21.82 17.82
C LEU A 160 22.46 20.92 17.08
N PHE A 161 22.36 20.80 15.76
CA PHE A 161 23.29 20.00 14.96
C PHE A 161 24.69 20.62 14.84
N ARG A 162 24.83 21.95 14.94
CA ARG A 162 26.14 22.61 15.01
C ARG A 162 26.78 22.54 16.39
N CYS A 163 25.99 22.47 17.47
CA CYS A 163 26.53 22.34 18.83
C CYS A 163 27.03 20.94 19.16
N THR A 164 26.61 19.89 18.45
CA THR A 164 27.05 18.50 18.70
C THR A 164 28.24 18.05 17.86
N LYS A 165 28.70 18.86 16.90
CA LYS A 165 29.72 18.46 15.92
C LYS A 165 31.06 19.22 16.05
N GLY A 166 31.32 19.82 17.20
CA GLY A 166 32.50 20.66 17.46
C GLY A 166 33.39 20.19 18.61
N GLY A 167 33.44 18.89 18.88
CA GLY A 167 34.29 18.34 19.93
C GLY A 167 34.78 16.96 19.56
N ASP A 168 35.65 16.90 18.57
CA ASP A 168 36.65 15.85 18.36
C ASP A 168 37.52 16.33 17.19
N ASP A 169 38.50 17.19 17.48
CA ASP A 169 39.72 17.44 16.68
C ASP A 169 40.59 18.45 17.44
N GLU A 170 41.60 17.96 18.18
CA GLU A 170 43.01 18.40 18.14
C GLU A 170 43.80 17.98 19.40
N VAL A 171 44.86 17.18 19.13
CA VAL A 171 46.22 17.13 19.73
C VAL A 171 46.39 17.06 21.25
#